data_AF-A0A7J3J1E5-F1
#
_entry.id   AF-A0A7J3J1E5-F1
#
_cell.length_a   1.000
_cell.length_b   1.000
_cell.length_c   1.000
_cell.angle_alpha   90.00
_cell.angle_beta   90.00
_cell.angle_gamma   90.00
#
_symmetry.space_group_name_H-M   'P 1'
#
loop_
_entity.id
_entity.type
_entity.pdbx_description
1 polymer ?
#
loop_
_entity_poly.entity_id
_entity_poly.type
_entity_poly.pdbx_seq_one_letter_code
_entity_poly.pdbx_strand_id
1 'polypeptide(L)'
;IYACGPEPMLWEAHNIAGRHNLPFEASLERIMRCAIGICGSCVIGKYRVCRDGPVFNYEQLKSVEDFGRWKRDFDGKKIPIQ
;
A
#
# COMPACT_ATOMS: atom_id res chain seq x y z
N ILE A 1 0.73 -15.57 -4.02
CA ILE A 1 0.43 -14.54 -5.03
C ILE A 1 1.41 -13.39 -4.80
N TYR A 2 2.19 -13.07 -5.82
CA TYR A 2 3.03 -11.88 -5.84
C TYR A 2 2.43 -10.91 -6.85
N ALA A 3 2.23 -9.66 -6.47
CA ALA A 3 1.58 -8.68 -7.33
C ALA A 3 2.28 -7.32 -7.29
N CYS A 4 2.27 -6.62 -8.42
CA CYS A 4 2.66 -5.23 -8.57
C CYS A 4 1.72 -4.55 -9.57
N GLY A 5 1.46 -3.26 -9.40
CA GLY A 5 0.58 -2.50 -10.27
C GLY A 5 -0.30 -1.51 -9.50
N PRO A 6 -1.34 -0.95 -10.16
CA PRO A 6 -2.21 0.04 -9.55
C PRO A 6 -2.84 -0.47 -8.24
N GLU A 7 -2.88 0.38 -7.22
CA GLU A 7 -3.39 -0.01 -5.90
C GLU A 7 -4.83 -0.58 -5.91
N PRO A 8 -5.78 -0.12 -6.75
CA PRO A 8 -7.08 -0.77 -6.90
C PRO A 8 -7.00 -2.24 -7.36
N MET A 9 -6.08 -2.54 -8.28
CA MET A 9 -5.85 -3.91 -8.75
C MET A 9 -5.27 -4.78 -7.62
N LEU A 10 -4.33 -4.23 -6.86
CA LEU A 10 -3.73 -4.92 -5.72
C LEU A 10 -4.74 -5.18 -4.59
N TRP A 11 -5.68 -4.26 -4.37
CA TRP A 11 -6.78 -4.43 -3.43
C TRP A 11 -7.68 -5.61 -3.81
N GLU A 12 -8.08 -5.71 -5.07
CA GLU A 12 -8.89 -6.84 -5.54
C GLU A 12 -8.10 -8.17 -5.49
N ALA A 13 -6.81 -8.14 -5.84
CA ALA A 13 -5.95 -9.32 -5.74
C ALA A 13 -5.79 -9.78 -4.27
N HIS A 14 -5.67 -8.83 -3.32
CA HIS A 14 -5.64 -9.11 -1.89
C HIS A 14 -6.95 -9.76 -1.42
N ASN A 15 -8.11 -9.23 -1.84
CA ASN A 15 -9.42 -9.81 -1.52
C ASN A 15 -9.59 -11.23 -2.07
N ILE A 16 -9.13 -11.48 -3.31
CA ILE A 16 -9.14 -12.82 -3.92
C ILE A 16 -8.23 -13.76 -3.11
N ALA A 17 -7.02 -13.32 -2.76
CA ALA A 17 -6.09 -14.13 -1.96
C ALA A 17 -6.69 -14.50 -0.59
N GLY A 18 -7.35 -13.53 0.07
CA GLY A 18 -8.04 -13.75 1.34
C GLY A 18 -9.18 -14.76 1.25
N ARG A 19 -10.00 -14.69 0.19
CA ARG A 19 -11.10 -15.66 -0.03
C ARG A 19 -10.62 -17.09 -0.23
N HIS A 20 -9.44 -17.28 -0.83
CA HIS A 20 -8.85 -18.59 -1.08
C HIS A 20 -7.79 -19.01 -0.05
N ASN A 21 -7.60 -18.20 1.01
CA ASN A 21 -6.57 -18.41 2.03
C ASN A 21 -5.16 -18.65 1.44
N LEU A 22 -4.80 -17.85 0.42
CA LEU A 22 -3.53 -17.95 -0.28
C LEU A 22 -2.51 -16.96 0.30
N PRO A 23 -1.22 -17.31 0.39
CA PRO A 23 -0.18 -16.35 0.74
C PRO A 23 -0.13 -15.22 -0.30
N PHE A 24 0.01 -13.99 0.17
CA PHE A 24 -0.04 -12.80 -0.68
C PHE A 24 1.03 -11.78 -0.25
N GLU A 25 1.74 -11.26 -1.24
CA GLU A 25 2.65 -10.13 -1.12
C GLU A 25 2.45 -9.17 -2.29
N ALA A 26 2.46 -7.88 -2.01
CA ALA A 26 2.34 -6.85 -3.03
C ALA A 26 3.38 -5.75 -2.87
N SER A 27 3.96 -5.34 -4.00
CA SER A 27 4.79 -4.14 -4.08
C SER A 27 3.90 -2.91 -4.25
N LEU A 28 3.94 -2.00 -3.28
CA LEU A 28 3.15 -0.76 -3.33
C LEU A 28 3.91 0.39 -3.98
N GLU A 29 3.20 1.15 -4.79
CA GLU A 29 3.67 2.38 -5.41
C GLU A 29 2.90 3.58 -4.84
N ARG A 30 3.60 4.43 -4.07
CA ARG A 30 3.07 5.69 -3.52
C ARG A 30 4.05 6.83 -3.77
N ILE A 31 3.61 8.07 -3.57
CA ILE A 31 4.47 9.25 -3.74
C ILE A 31 5.65 9.19 -2.77
N MET A 32 6.83 8.90 -3.30
CA MET A 32 8.09 8.94 -2.57
C MET A 32 8.78 10.29 -2.82
N ARG A 33 8.63 11.24 -1.89
CA ARG A 33 9.36 12.52 -1.95
C ARG A 33 10.81 12.38 -1.48
N CYS A 34 11.00 11.99 -0.22
CA CYS A 34 12.35 11.91 0.37
C CYS A 34 13.05 10.57 0.14
N ALA A 35 12.31 9.47 -0.07
CA ALA A 35 12.78 8.08 -0.12
C ALA A 35 13.62 7.56 1.08
N ILE A 36 13.90 8.39 2.08
CA ILE A 36 14.69 8.02 3.29
C ILE A 36 13.85 7.94 4.59
N GLY A 37 12.52 7.86 4.47
CA GLY A 37 11.63 7.64 5.63
C GLY A 37 11.35 8.86 6.53
N ILE A 38 11.67 10.09 6.12
CA ILE A 38 11.45 11.29 6.96
C ILE A 38 10.17 12.08 6.63
N CYS A 39 9.79 12.20 5.36
CA CYS A 39 8.72 13.14 4.95
C CYS A 39 7.29 12.61 5.13
N GLY A 40 7.10 11.29 5.14
CA GLY A 40 5.76 10.67 5.28
C GLY A 40 4.85 10.74 4.05
N SER A 41 5.31 11.22 2.88
CA SER A 41 4.48 11.26 1.66
C SER A 41 4.04 9.88 1.19
N CYS A 42 4.85 8.85 1.44
CA CYS A 42 4.54 7.46 1.11
C CYS A 42 3.96 6.67 2.28
N VAL A 43 3.34 7.34 3.27
CA VAL A 43 2.77 6.66 4.43
C VAL A 43 1.56 5.81 4.04
N ILE A 44 1.40 4.67 4.69
CA ILE A 44 0.24 3.79 4.64
C ILE A 44 -0.04 3.26 6.04
N GLY A 45 -1.05 3.84 6.70
CA GLY A 45 -1.30 3.61 8.12
C GLY A 45 -0.07 3.95 8.97
N LYS A 46 0.49 2.95 9.64
CA LYS A 46 1.71 3.08 10.46
C LYS A 46 3.03 2.90 9.69
N TYR A 47 2.96 2.44 8.44
CA TYR A 47 4.14 2.12 7.64
C TYR A 47 4.52 3.26 6.69
N ARG A 48 5.80 3.34 6.32
CA ARG A 48 6.31 4.18 5.24
C ARG A 48 6.81 3.27 4.12
N VAL A 49 6.21 3.33 2.93
CA VAL A 49 6.54 2.43 1.82
C VAL A 49 8.04 2.46 1.47
N CYS A 50 8.68 3.64 1.47
CA CYS A 50 10.11 3.74 1.17
C CYS A 50 11.06 3.16 2.24
N ARG A 51 10.59 2.87 3.46
CA ARG A 51 11.42 2.40 4.58
C ARG A 51 11.03 1.02 5.06
N ASP A 52 9.73 0.80 5.27
CA ASP A 52 9.16 -0.44 5.79
C ASP A 52 8.69 -1.38 4.66
N GLY A 53 8.57 -0.86 3.44
CA GLY A 53 8.21 -1.61 2.23
C GLY A 53 9.42 -1.76 1.28
N PRO A 54 9.21 -1.77 -0.05
CA PRO A 54 7.95 -1.51 -0.77
C PRO A 54 7.01 -2.72 -0.83
N VAL A 55 7.49 -3.91 -0.45
CA VAL A 55 6.74 -5.16 -0.46
C VAL A 55 6.09 -5.38 0.89
N PHE A 56 4.77 -5.60 0.90
CA PHE A 56 3.98 -5.87 2.09
C PHE A 56 3.21 -7.18 1.94
N ASN A 57 3.09 -7.92 3.04
CA ASN A 57 2.32 -9.16 3.09
C ASN A 57 0.83 -8.93 3.39
N TYR A 58 0.05 -10.00 3.27
CA TYR A 58 -1.39 -10.02 3.49
C TYR A 58 -1.83 -9.37 4.82
N GLU A 59 -1.19 -9.73 5.95
CA GLU A 59 -1.57 -9.26 7.28
C GLU A 59 -1.21 -7.79 7.50
N GLN A 60 -0.05 -7.35 6.99
CA GLN A 60 0.34 -5.94 7.02
C GLN A 60 -0.69 -5.08 6.30
N LEU A 61 -1.07 -5.47 5.08
CA LEU A 61 -2.04 -4.74 4.25
C LEU A 61 -3.46 -4.79 4.82
N LYS A 62 -3.85 -5.92 5.44
CA LYS A 62 -5.13 -6.06 6.15
C LYS A 62 -5.21 -5.18 7.40
N SER A 63 -4.08 -4.91 8.05
CA SER A 63 -4.02 -4.13 9.30
C SER A 63 -4.10 -2.61 9.11
N VAL A 64 -4.05 -2.12 7.87
CA VAL A 64 -4.04 -0.68 7.56
C VAL A 64 -5.29 -0.26 6.81
N GLU A 65 -5.94 0.82 7.27
CA GLU A 65 -7.16 1.33 6.64
C GLU A 65 -6.92 2.08 5.32
N ASP A 66 -5.66 2.47 5.06
CA ASP A 66 -5.30 3.27 3.90
C ASP A 66 -5.21 2.45 2.61
N PHE A 67 -4.90 1.15 2.70
CA PHE A 67 -4.68 0.31 1.52
C PHE A 67 -5.96 0.18 0.69
N GLY A 68 -5.85 0.44 -0.62
CA GLY A 68 -6.98 0.34 -1.56
C GLY A 68 -8.06 1.42 -1.39
N ARG A 69 -7.90 2.35 -0.44
CA ARG A 69 -8.91 3.37 -0.11
C ARG A 69 -8.37 4.78 -0.18
N TRP A 70 -7.20 5.02 0.38
CA TRP A 70 -6.64 6.36 0.57
C TRP A 70 -5.16 6.44 0.22
N LYS A 71 -4.78 7.50 -0.48
CA LYS A 71 -3.37 7.87 -0.74
C LYS A 71 -3.14 9.34 -0.39
N ARG A 72 -1.87 9.76 -0.35
CA ARG A 72 -1.52 11.18 -0.29
C ARG A 72 -1.28 11.72 -1.69
N ASP A 73 -1.75 12.93 -1.95
CA ASP A 73 -1.37 13.68 -3.16
C ASP A 73 0.01 14.34 -2.98
N PHE A 74 0.42 15.11 -4.00
CA PHE A 74 1.68 15.84 -3.93
C PHE A 74 1.66 16.87 -2.78
N ASP A 75 0.55 17.55 -2.49
CA ASP A 75 0.45 18.50 -1.38
C ASP A 75 0.44 17.82 0.00
N GLY A 76 0.37 16.48 0.04
CA GLY A 76 0.30 15.68 1.26
C GLY A 76 -1.12 15.51 1.80
N LYS A 77 -2.16 15.97 1.10
CA LYS A 77 -3.57 15.77 1.48
C LYS A 77 -3.96 14.31 1.28
N LYS A 78 -4.78 13.78 2.19
CA LYS A 78 -5.34 12.42 2.08
C LYS A 78 -6.50 12.45 1.09
N ILE A 79 -6.34 11.75 -0.02
CA ILE A 79 -7.31 11.67 -1.12
C ILE A 79 -7.71 10.21 -1.37
N PRO A 80 -8.94 9.96 -1.85
CA PRO A 80 -9.35 8.60 -2.20
C PRO A 80 -8.51 8.06 -3.38
N ILE A 81 -8.35 6.75 -3.43
CA ILE A 81 -7.79 6.07 -4.61
C ILE A 81 -8.89 6.00 -5.67
N GLN A 82 -8.55 6.39 -6.90
CA GLN A 82 -9.41 6.31 -8.08
C GLN A 82 -9.21 4.97 -8.78
#